data_AF-A0A536S427-F1
#
_entry.id   AF-A0A536S427-F1
#
_cell.length_a   1.000
_cell.length_b   1.000
_cell.length_c   1.000
_cell.angle_alpha   90.00
_cell.angle_beta   90.00
_cell.angle_gamma   90.00
#
_symmetry.space_group_name_H-M   'P 1'
#
loop_
_entity.id
_entity.type
_entity.pdbx_description
1 polymer ?
#
loop_
_entity_poly.entity_id
_entity_poly.type
_entity_poly.pdbx_seq_one_letter_code
_entity_poly.pdbx_strand_id
1 'polypeptide(L)'
;QAGKFRPLAVTSLERSSALPNVPTVAQSVPGYEAGSFLGIAGPAGMPGAIVERVNREVRRVLALPDVSRRFAEWGGTPSPGSPEEMRHHVEGEIAKWKRLVEATWVAGLYQGTGRIPLPEKKVKIPIFGIYLAWN
;
A
#
# COMPACT_ATOMS: atom_id res chain seq x y z
N GLN A 1 2.00 11.12 23.85
CA GLN A 1 1.25 10.06 24.56
C GLN A 1 2.07 8.77 24.50
N ALA A 2 2.98 8.57 25.44
CA ALA A 2 3.70 7.29 25.58
C ALA A 2 3.12 6.58 26.81
N GLY A 3 2.70 5.32 26.67
CA GLY A 3 2.24 4.49 27.80
C GLY A 3 0.86 3.83 27.67
N LYS A 4 0.05 4.15 26.64
CA LYS A 4 -1.24 3.45 26.41
C LYS A 4 -1.12 2.24 25.48
N PHE A 5 -0.05 2.15 24.72
CA PHE A 5 0.20 1.08 23.76
C PHE A 5 1.62 0.55 23.92
N ARG A 6 1.78 -0.77 23.82
CA ARG A 6 3.06 -1.46 23.80
C ARG A 6 3.21 -2.15 22.45
N PRO A 7 3.98 -1.61 21.50
CA PRO A 7 4.19 -2.25 20.21
C PRO A 7 4.93 -3.58 20.41
N LEU A 8 4.49 -4.63 19.71
CA LEU A 8 5.06 -5.98 19.82
C LEU A 8 5.95 -6.33 18.63
N ALA A 9 5.45 -6.07 17.42
CA ALA A 9 6.17 -6.25 16.17
C ALA A 9 5.60 -5.33 15.10
N VAL A 10 6.41 -4.97 14.11
CA VAL A 10 5.96 -4.38 12.84
C VAL A 10 5.74 -5.48 11.80
N THR A 11 4.85 -5.26 10.86
CA THR A 11 4.47 -6.25 9.83
C THR A 11 5.20 -6.07 8.50
N SER A 12 6.05 -5.03 8.39
CA SER A 12 6.95 -4.78 7.27
C SER A 12 8.16 -5.69 7.29
N LEU A 13 8.82 -5.90 6.15
CA LEU A 13 10.05 -6.70 6.07
C LEU A 13 11.21 -6.11 6.88
N GLU A 14 11.25 -4.79 6.98
CA GLU A 14 12.28 -4.03 7.70
C GLU A 14 11.68 -3.28 8.89
N ARG A 15 12.52 -2.92 9.87
CA ARG A 15 12.05 -2.14 11.02
C ARG A 15 11.63 -0.73 10.60
N SER A 16 10.55 -0.24 11.20
CA SER A 16 10.13 1.16 11.03
C SER A 16 11.15 2.10 11.67
N SER A 17 11.53 3.17 10.96
CA SER A 17 12.38 4.23 11.53
C SER A 17 11.70 4.96 12.69
N ALA A 18 10.36 4.94 12.74
CA ALA A 18 9.57 5.45 13.86
C ALA A 18 9.60 4.51 15.07
N LEU A 19 9.88 3.22 14.88
CA LEU A 19 9.91 2.19 15.93
C LEU A 19 11.18 1.30 15.81
N PRO A 20 12.40 1.87 15.92
CA PRO A 20 13.64 1.16 15.59
C PRO A 20 13.95 -0.03 16.52
N ASN A 21 13.37 -0.02 17.73
CA ASN A 21 13.54 -1.07 18.74
C ASN A 21 12.47 -2.17 18.66
N VAL A 22 11.46 -2.02 17.81
CA VAL A 22 10.38 -3.01 17.64
C VAL A 22 10.80 -3.99 16.53
N PRO A 23 10.78 -5.32 16.77
CA PRO A 23 11.15 -6.31 15.77
C PRO A 23 10.11 -6.38 14.64
N THR A 24 10.48 -7.00 13.51
CA THR A 24 9.51 -7.39 12.47
C THR A 24 8.98 -8.80 12.75
N VAL A 25 7.73 -9.07 12.38
CA VAL A 25 7.19 -10.44 12.35
C VAL A 25 8.03 -11.36 11.47
N ALA A 26 8.64 -10.84 10.40
CA ALA A 26 9.46 -11.60 9.47
C ALA A 26 10.69 -12.27 10.13
N GLN A 27 11.17 -11.73 11.26
CA GLN A 27 12.26 -12.32 12.04
C GLN A 27 11.87 -13.65 12.71
N SER A 28 10.58 -13.86 12.98
CA SER A 28 10.06 -15.08 13.58
C SER A 28 9.29 -15.95 12.58
N VAL A 29 8.70 -15.35 11.56
CA VAL A 29 7.94 -16.03 10.50
C VAL A 29 8.54 -15.63 9.15
N PRO A 30 9.48 -16.43 8.60
CA PRO A 30 10.12 -16.12 7.32
C PRO A 30 9.10 -15.92 6.20
N GLY A 31 9.27 -14.84 5.41
CA GLY A 31 8.37 -14.49 4.32
C GLY A 31 7.07 -13.78 4.74
N TYR A 32 6.88 -13.49 6.03
CA TYR A 32 5.76 -12.67 6.49
C TYR A 32 5.95 -11.20 6.10
N GLU A 33 5.00 -10.66 5.35
CA GLU A 33 4.90 -9.24 5.05
C GLU A 33 3.43 -8.83 4.89
N ALA A 34 3.01 -7.85 5.68
CA ALA A 34 1.69 -7.25 5.59
C ALA A 34 1.79 -5.74 5.84
N GLY A 35 2.30 -5.02 4.84
CA GLY A 35 2.29 -3.56 4.80
C GLY A 35 1.02 -3.02 4.14
N SER A 36 0.64 -1.79 4.48
CA SER A 36 -0.37 -1.03 3.74
C SER A 36 0.32 0.01 2.86
N PHE A 37 -0.24 0.28 1.68
CA PHE A 37 0.24 1.33 0.79
C PHE A 37 -0.87 2.33 0.42
N LEU A 38 -0.46 3.56 0.06
CA LEU A 38 -1.32 4.54 -0.60
C LEU A 38 -0.70 4.93 -1.93
N GLY A 39 -1.54 5.22 -2.93
CA GLY A 39 -1.12 5.68 -4.25
C GLY A 39 -2.20 6.50 -4.97
N ILE A 40 -1.86 7.02 -6.14
CA ILE A 40 -2.70 7.96 -6.92
C ILE A 40 -3.06 7.35 -8.27
N ALA A 41 -4.30 6.91 -8.42
CA ALA A 41 -4.84 6.43 -9.69
C ALA A 41 -5.59 7.52 -10.45
N GLY A 42 -5.61 7.41 -11.79
CA GLY A 42 -6.39 8.25 -12.69
C GLY A 42 -7.42 7.45 -13.50
N PRO A 43 -8.25 8.11 -14.33
CA PRO A 43 -9.22 7.43 -15.18
C PRO A 43 -8.58 6.45 -16.17
N ALA A 44 -9.32 5.42 -16.55
CA ALA A 44 -8.89 4.48 -17.59
C ALA A 44 -8.70 5.19 -18.95
N GLY A 45 -7.62 4.88 -19.65
CA GLY A 45 -7.31 5.48 -20.97
C GLY A 45 -6.69 6.88 -20.91
N MET A 46 -6.26 7.33 -19.73
CA MET A 46 -5.52 8.58 -19.58
C MET A 46 -4.31 8.61 -20.54
N PRO A 47 -4.11 9.68 -21.33
CA PRO A 47 -2.99 9.76 -22.26
C PRO A 47 -1.65 9.68 -21.52
N GLY A 48 -0.69 8.92 -22.04
CA GLY A 48 0.61 8.68 -21.39
C GLY A 48 1.33 9.98 -21.02
N ALA A 49 1.29 11.01 -21.87
CA ALA A 49 1.89 12.31 -21.57
C ALA A 49 1.30 13.00 -20.32
N ILE A 50 0.02 12.79 -20.02
CA ILE A 50 -0.59 13.35 -18.80
C ILE A 50 -0.21 12.49 -17.58
N VAL A 51 -0.13 11.17 -17.73
CA VAL A 51 0.36 10.27 -16.67
C VAL A 51 1.78 10.66 -16.26
N GLU A 52 2.66 10.85 -17.23
CA GLU A 52 4.04 11.28 -17.00
C GLU A 52 4.12 12.66 -16.33
N ARG A 53 3.29 13.60 -16.78
CA ARG A 53 3.22 14.92 -16.15
C ARG A 53 2.81 14.83 -14.68
N VAL A 54 1.74 14.10 -14.38
CA VAL A 54 1.26 13.93 -13.00
C VAL A 54 2.33 13.22 -12.15
N ASN A 55 2.91 12.11 -12.64
CA ASN A 55 3.96 11.39 -11.94
C ASN A 55 5.13 12.32 -11.57
N ARG A 56 5.61 13.12 -12.53
CA ARG A 56 6.71 14.07 -12.31
C ARG A 56 6.37 15.08 -11.22
N GLU A 57 5.18 15.69 -11.25
CA GLU A 57 4.81 16.69 -10.24
C GLU A 57 4.66 16.06 -8.86
N VAL A 58 4.08 14.85 -8.76
CA VAL A 58 3.97 14.19 -7.45
C VAL A 58 5.34 13.81 -6.90
N ARG A 59 6.26 13.31 -7.73
CA ARG A 59 7.65 13.04 -7.32
C ARG A 59 8.34 14.31 -6.81
N ARG A 60 8.10 15.45 -7.45
CA ARG A 60 8.61 16.75 -6.99
C ARG A 60 8.06 17.13 -5.61
N VAL A 61 6.75 16.95 -5.39
CA VAL A 61 6.11 17.27 -4.10
C VAL A 61 6.61 16.35 -2.98
N LEU A 62 6.78 15.05 -3.25
CA LEU A 62 7.28 14.10 -2.25
C LEU A 62 8.73 14.37 -1.81
N ALA A 63 9.51 15.03 -2.66
CA ALA A 63 10.88 15.45 -2.36
C ALA A 63 10.95 16.74 -1.52
N LEU A 64 9.83 17.43 -1.28
CA LEU A 64 9.81 18.62 -0.44
C LEU A 64 10.02 18.22 1.04
N PRO A 65 10.96 18.86 1.78
CA PRO A 65 11.30 18.44 3.14
C PRO A 65 10.15 18.49 4.15
N ASP A 66 9.23 19.44 3.99
CA ASP A 66 8.02 19.57 4.80
C ASP A 66 7.03 18.42 4.54
N VAL A 67 6.87 18.02 3.28
CA VAL A 67 6.05 16.87 2.88
C VAL A 67 6.66 15.58 3.41
N SER A 68 7.95 15.33 3.19
CA SER A 68 8.62 14.12 3.69
C SER A 68 8.54 14.02 5.22
N ARG A 69 8.71 15.14 5.94
CA ARG A 69 8.55 15.19 7.40
C ARG A 69 7.13 14.85 7.83
N ARG A 70 6.12 15.38 7.13
CA ARG A 70 4.71 15.09 7.42
C ARG A 70 4.38 13.61 7.28
N PHE A 71 4.90 12.96 6.24
CA PHE A 71 4.75 11.50 6.09
C PHE A 71 5.42 10.74 7.23
N ALA A 72 6.65 11.12 7.62
CA ALA A 72 7.34 10.50 8.74
C ALA A 72 6.59 10.67 10.07
N GLU A 73 5.99 11.84 10.32
CA GLU A 73 5.10 12.08 11.48
C GLU A 73 3.89 11.14 11.51
N TRP A 74 3.40 10.72 10.33
CA TRP A 74 2.31 9.77 10.19
C TRP A 74 2.77 8.31 10.16
N GLY A 75 4.06 8.03 10.32
CA GLY A 75 4.62 6.67 10.23
C GLY A 75 4.71 6.13 8.80
N GLY A 76 4.55 7.00 7.79
CA GLY A 76 4.69 6.66 6.38
C GLY A 76 6.08 7.00 5.85
N THR A 77 6.57 6.19 4.90
CA THR A 77 7.78 6.51 4.15
C THR A 77 7.40 6.81 2.70
N PRO A 78 7.68 8.02 2.18
CA PRO A 78 7.52 8.32 0.76
C PRO A 78 8.36 7.35 -0.10
N SER A 79 7.72 6.65 -1.03
CA SER A 79 8.40 5.77 -1.97
C SER A 79 8.03 6.16 -3.41
N PRO A 80 8.68 7.20 -3.96
CA PRO A 80 8.44 7.66 -5.32
C PRO A 80 8.92 6.60 -6.32
N GLY A 81 8.11 6.35 -7.35
CA GLY A 81 8.41 5.42 -8.44
C GLY A 81 7.77 5.84 -9.74
N SER A 82 8.01 5.07 -10.79
CA SER A 82 7.40 5.17 -12.10
C SER A 82 5.93 4.72 -12.08
N PRO A 83 5.14 5.13 -13.09
CA PRO A 83 3.78 4.62 -13.26
C PRO A 83 3.72 3.09 -13.39
N GLU A 84 4.69 2.49 -14.09
CA GLU A 84 4.83 1.04 -14.30
C GLU A 84 5.14 0.29 -13.00
N GLU A 85 6.08 0.80 -12.19
CA GLU A 85 6.40 0.20 -10.88
C GLU A 85 5.18 0.15 -9.97
N MET A 86 4.36 1.21 -9.97
CA MET A 86 3.12 1.18 -9.21
C MET A 86 2.13 0.14 -9.75
N ARG A 87 2.00 0.02 -11.07
CA ARG A 87 1.13 -1.00 -11.67
C ARG A 87 1.54 -2.39 -11.19
N HIS A 88 2.83 -2.70 -11.29
CA HIS A 88 3.39 -3.98 -10.85
C HIS A 88 3.18 -4.22 -9.36
N HIS A 89 3.36 -3.18 -8.53
CA HIS A 89 3.08 -3.30 -7.10
C HIS A 89 1.63 -3.71 -6.84
N VAL A 90 0.66 -3.01 -7.45
CA VAL A 90 -0.75 -3.29 -7.16
C VAL A 90 -1.22 -4.61 -7.75
N GLU A 91 -0.71 -5.01 -8.92
CA GLU A 91 -0.92 -6.36 -9.44
C GLU A 91 -0.40 -7.44 -8.47
N GLY A 92 0.77 -7.20 -7.87
CA GLY A 92 1.35 -8.06 -6.84
C GLY A 92 0.50 -8.12 -5.57
N GLU A 93 0.03 -6.98 -5.06
CA GLU A 93 -0.85 -6.92 -3.89
C GLU A 93 -2.18 -7.63 -4.14
N ILE A 94 -2.82 -7.39 -5.28
CA ILE A 94 -4.05 -8.08 -5.67
C ILE A 94 -3.83 -9.59 -5.68
N ALA A 95 -2.73 -10.07 -6.27
CA ALA A 95 -2.42 -11.49 -6.31
C ALA A 95 -2.17 -12.07 -4.91
N LYS A 96 -1.40 -11.38 -4.06
CA LYS A 96 -1.09 -11.78 -2.68
C LYS A 96 -2.37 -11.91 -1.84
N TRP A 97 -3.19 -10.86 -1.83
CA TRP A 97 -4.41 -10.82 -1.03
C TRP A 97 -5.50 -11.76 -1.56
N LYS A 98 -5.60 -11.94 -2.88
CA LYS A 98 -6.50 -12.94 -3.47
C LYS A 98 -6.19 -14.35 -2.95
N ARG A 99 -4.92 -14.76 -2.98
CA ARG A 99 -4.50 -16.07 -2.45
C ARG A 99 -4.86 -16.23 -0.97
N LEU A 100 -4.69 -15.19 -0.17
CA LEU A 100 -5.05 -15.22 1.25
C LEU A 100 -6.57 -15.39 1.46
N VAL A 101 -7.39 -14.63 0.71
CA VAL A 101 -8.85 -14.72 0.79
C VAL A 101 -9.34 -16.10 0.36
N GLU A 102 -8.75 -16.68 -0.69
CA GLU A 102 -9.09 -18.04 -1.16
C GLU A 102 -8.65 -19.14 -0.19
N ALA A 103 -7.51 -18.96 0.48
CA ALA A 103 -6.97 -19.92 1.44
C ALA A 103 -7.63 -19.85 2.83
N THR A 104 -8.44 -18.83 3.09
CA THR A 104 -9.04 -18.60 4.42
C THR A 104 -10.56 -18.52 4.34
N TRP A 105 -11.20 -18.72 5.49
CA TRP A 105 -12.66 -18.62 5.63
C TRP A 105 -13.20 -17.19 5.40
N VAL A 106 -12.33 -16.20 5.20
CA VAL A 106 -12.69 -14.81 4.89
C VAL A 106 -13.56 -14.73 3.62
N ALA A 107 -13.38 -15.64 2.66
CA ALA A 107 -14.29 -15.78 1.52
C ALA A 107 -15.76 -16.02 1.94
N GLY A 108 -15.97 -16.78 3.03
CA GLY A 108 -17.29 -17.05 3.61
C GLY A 108 -17.91 -15.84 4.31
N LEU A 109 -17.11 -14.93 4.89
CA LEU A 109 -17.61 -13.64 5.43
C LEU A 109 -18.11 -12.71 4.33
N TYR A 110 -17.42 -12.67 3.17
CA TYR A 110 -17.89 -11.91 2.01
C TYR A 110 -19.21 -12.43 1.44
N GLN A 111 -19.52 -13.72 1.61
CA GLN A 111 -20.74 -14.34 1.13
C GLN A 111 -21.84 -14.45 2.20
N GLY A 112 -21.51 -14.26 3.48
CA GLY A 112 -22.37 -14.57 4.63
C GLY A 112 -23.15 -13.42 5.27
N THR A 113 -22.92 -12.16 4.87
CA THR A 113 -23.70 -11.02 5.35
C THR A 113 -24.15 -10.16 4.17
N GLY A 114 -25.40 -10.33 3.75
CA GLY A 114 -26.20 -9.41 2.93
C GLY A 114 -25.48 -8.58 1.85
N ARG A 115 -25.52 -9.06 0.60
CA ARG A 115 -25.37 -8.28 -0.66
C ARG A 115 -24.58 -6.96 -0.55
N ILE A 116 -23.27 -7.04 -0.70
CA ILE A 116 -22.55 -6.02 -1.47
C ILE A 116 -22.45 -6.59 -2.89
N PRO A 117 -23.32 -6.21 -3.83
CA PRO A 117 -23.23 -6.71 -5.19
C PRO A 117 -21.90 -6.24 -5.80
N LEU A 118 -21.04 -7.20 -6.18
CA LEU A 118 -19.94 -6.90 -7.08
C LEU A 118 -20.55 -6.42 -8.41
N PRO A 119 -20.10 -5.29 -8.98
CA PRO A 119 -20.64 -4.83 -10.25
C PRO A 119 -20.43 -5.91 -11.32
N GLU A 120 -21.53 -6.33 -11.96
CA GLU A 120 -21.56 -7.38 -13.00
C GLU A 120 -20.68 -7.06 -14.22
N LYS A 121 -20.27 -5.80 -14.36
CA LYS A 121 -19.31 -5.37 -15.37
C LYS A 121 -17.91 -5.41 -14.79
N LYS A 122 -17.02 -6.19 -15.42
CA LYS A 122 -15.56 -6.11 -15.22
C LYS A 122 -15.10 -4.67 -15.46
N VAL A 123 -15.07 -3.84 -14.41
CA VAL A 123 -14.46 -2.52 -14.47
C VAL A 123 -12.95 -2.76 -14.50
N LYS A 124 -12.34 -2.67 -15.68
CA LYS A 124 -10.90 -2.59 -15.82
C LYS A 124 -10.46 -1.22 -15.30
N ILE A 125 -10.02 -1.18 -14.05
CA ILE A 125 -9.38 0.01 -13.46
C ILE A 125 -7.87 -0.18 -13.63
N PRO A 126 -7.19 0.53 -14.56
CA PRO A 126 -5.74 0.50 -14.62
C PRO A 126 -5.16 1.31 -13.46
N ILE A 127 -4.14 0.73 -12.83
CA ILE A 127 -3.50 1.27 -11.62
C ILE A 127 -2.15 1.85 -12.00
N PHE A 128 -1.83 3.03 -11.46
CA PHE A 128 -0.61 3.80 -11.69
C PHE A 128 -0.32 4.66 -10.45
N GLY A 129 0.94 5.07 -10.23
CA GLY A 129 1.40 6.07 -9.24
C GLY A 129 1.51 5.76 -7.73
N ILE A 130 2.76 5.72 -7.24
CA ILE A 130 3.32 5.91 -5.88
C ILE A 130 2.93 4.93 -4.77
N TYR A 131 3.96 4.51 -4.05
CA TYR A 131 3.95 3.59 -2.92
C TYR A 131 4.11 4.40 -1.63
N LEU A 132 3.26 4.16 -0.64
CA LEU A 132 3.36 4.76 0.69
C LEU A 132 3.23 3.66 1.72
N ALA A 133 4.33 2.97 2.02
CA ALA A 133 4.35 1.97 3.07
C ALA A 133 4.07 2.64 4.43
N TRP A 134 3.01 2.19 5.10
CA TRP A 134 2.83 2.41 6.55
C TRP A 134 3.61 1.30 7.27
N ASN A 135 4.69 1.70 7.96
CA ASN A 135 5.58 0.81 8.72
C ASN A 135 5.45 1.04 10.23
#